data_AF-A0A553KRZ4-F1
#
_entry.id   AF-A0A553KRZ4-F1
#
_cell.length_a   1.000
_cell.length_b   1.000
_cell.length_c   1.000
_cell.angle_alpha   90.00
_cell.angle_beta   90.00
_cell.angle_gamma   90.00
#
_symmetry.space_group_name_H-M   'P 1'
#
loop_
_entity.id
_entity.type
_entity.pdbx_description
1 polymer ?
#
loop_
_entity_poly.entity_id
_entity_poly.type
_entity_poly.pdbx_seq_one_letter_code
_entity_poly.pdbx_strand_id
1 'polypeptide(L)'
;MKLSDAKKLIVELQHYVNLVEKYQPATFETRVIYEYALHENVNEVAKIMNDLGFRVDGRKITSSDVSAVLKQSPIDELHQIVSKNFKRNKRLVQTNT
;
A
#
# COMPACT_ATOMS: atom_id res chain seq x y z
N MET A 1 -8.58 24.02 5.33
CA MET A 1 -8.25 23.25 6.55
C MET A 1 -8.10 24.21 7.72
N LYS A 2 -8.65 23.91 8.90
CA LYS A 2 -8.43 24.74 10.11
C LYS A 2 -7.10 24.35 10.79
N LEU A 3 -6.55 25.21 11.65
CA LEU A 3 -5.30 24.91 12.38
C LEU A 3 -5.40 23.62 13.22
N SER A 4 -6.57 23.35 13.83
CA SER A 4 -6.83 22.12 14.58
C SER A 4 -6.70 20.87 13.70
N ASP A 5 -7.21 20.96 12.48
CA ASP A 5 -7.22 19.86 11.52
C ASP A 5 -5.81 19.64 10.97
N ALA A 6 -5.06 20.72 10.72
CA ALA A 6 -3.66 20.66 10.33
C ALA A 6 -2.81 19.95 11.40
N LYS A 7 -3.02 20.28 12.69
CA LYS A 7 -2.33 19.62 13.80
C LYS A 7 -2.66 18.13 13.89
N LYS A 8 -3.93 17.74 13.69
CA LYS A 8 -4.33 16.34 13.65
C LYS A 8 -3.67 15.60 12.49
N LEU A 9 -3.65 16.20 11.30
CA LEU A 9 -3.03 15.63 10.12
C LEU A 9 -1.52 15.38 10.34
N ILE A 10 -0.81 16.30 11.01
CA ILE A 10 0.61 16.10 11.35
C ILE A 10 0.80 14.84 12.22
N VAL A 11 -0.06 14.64 13.22
CA VAL A 11 0.01 13.46 14.10
C VAL A 11 -0.26 12.19 13.30
N GLU A 12 -1.28 12.18 12.45
CA GLU A 12 -1.63 11.02 11.60
C GLU A 12 -0.50 10.69 10.62
N LEU A 13 0.12 11.69 10.01
CA LEU A 13 1.25 11.51 9.09
C LEU A 13 2.48 10.98 9.82
N GLN A 14 2.81 11.51 10.99
CA GLN A 14 3.94 11.00 11.79
C GLN A 14 3.69 9.57 12.25
N HIS A 15 2.46 9.23 12.61
CA HIS A 15 2.08 7.86 12.94
C HIS A 15 2.27 6.91 11.74
N TYR A 16 1.82 7.32 10.56
CA TYR A 16 2.03 6.55 9.32
C TYR A 16 3.53 6.34 9.03
N VAL A 17 4.35 7.40 9.11
CA VAL A 17 5.81 7.30 8.92
C VAL A 17 6.41 6.28 9.89
N ASN A 18 6.11 6.41 11.18
CA ASN A 18 6.62 5.49 12.20
C ASN A 18 6.19 4.04 11.96
N LEU A 19 4.94 3.83 11.51
CA LEU A 19 4.39 2.52 11.22
C LEU A 19 5.13 1.87 10.05
N VAL A 20 5.35 2.61 8.96
CA VAL A 20 6.08 2.12 7.78
C VAL A 20 7.54 1.84 8.11
N GLU A 21 8.25 2.74 8.79
CA GLU A 21 9.68 2.57 9.11
C GLU A 21 9.97 1.36 9.99
N LYS A 22 9.02 0.99 10.87
CA LYS A 22 9.15 -0.16 11.78
C LYS A 22 8.54 -1.45 11.22
N TYR A 23 7.86 -1.38 10.08
CA TYR A 23 7.14 -2.52 9.54
C TYR A 23 8.12 -3.60 9.06
N GLN A 24 7.93 -4.84 9.51
CA GLN A 24 8.75 -5.98 9.13
C GLN A 24 7.89 -6.99 8.37
N PRO A 25 7.92 -6.96 7.02
CA PRO A 25 7.12 -7.89 6.23
C PRO A 25 7.68 -9.31 6.34
N ALA A 26 6.82 -10.27 6.69
CA ALA A 26 7.19 -11.68 6.89
C ALA A 26 6.52 -12.62 5.87
N THR A 27 5.50 -12.14 5.17
CA THR A 27 4.72 -12.89 4.19
C THR A 27 4.70 -12.16 2.86
N PHE A 28 4.22 -12.85 1.82
CA PHE A 28 3.99 -12.24 0.52
C PHE A 28 3.06 -11.02 0.62
N GLU A 29 1.93 -11.17 1.30
CA GLU A 29 0.90 -10.13 1.45
C GLU A 29 1.44 -8.92 2.20
N THR A 30 2.10 -9.15 3.35
CA THR A 30 2.69 -8.09 4.15
C THR A 30 3.81 -7.37 3.41
N ARG A 31 4.59 -8.07 2.57
CA ARG A 31 5.56 -7.42 1.67
C ARG A 31 4.88 -6.56 0.62
N VAL A 32 3.81 -7.04 -0.02
CA VAL A 32 3.04 -6.24 -0.99
C VAL A 32 2.49 -4.97 -0.35
N ILE A 33 1.93 -5.07 0.86
CA ILE A 33 1.39 -3.94 1.62
C ILE A 33 2.50 -2.92 1.92
N TYR A 34 3.65 -3.40 2.38
CA TYR A 34 4.81 -2.57 2.69
C TYR A 34 5.34 -1.83 1.46
N GLU A 35 5.58 -2.54 0.35
CA GLU A 35 6.06 -1.93 -0.88
C GLU A 35 5.05 -0.92 -1.44
N TYR A 36 3.75 -1.20 -1.33
CA TYR A 36 2.74 -0.22 -1.75
C TYR A 36 2.73 1.02 -0.85
N ALA A 37 2.97 0.88 0.46
CA ALA A 37 3.10 2.02 1.38
C ALA A 37 4.26 2.97 0.99
N LEU A 38 5.33 2.42 0.39
CA LEU A 38 6.49 3.19 -0.06
C LEU A 38 6.29 3.82 -1.44
N HIS A 39 5.66 3.10 -2.37
CA HIS A 39 5.66 3.47 -3.80
C HIS A 39 4.30 3.95 -4.34
N GLU A 40 3.19 3.64 -3.64
CA GLU A 40 1.80 3.91 -4.05
C GLU A 40 1.40 3.49 -5.48
N ASN A 41 2.21 2.66 -6.15
CA ASN A 41 2.03 2.26 -7.55
C ASN A 41 2.04 0.73 -7.70
N VAL A 42 0.90 0.16 -8.13
CA VAL A 42 0.73 -1.30 -8.25
C VAL A 42 1.63 -1.95 -9.30
N ASN A 43 2.02 -1.23 -10.37
CA ASN A 43 2.92 -1.76 -11.39
C ASN A 43 4.37 -1.78 -10.88
N GLU A 44 4.76 -0.75 -10.14
CA GLU A 44 6.08 -0.66 -9.52
C GLU A 44 6.26 -1.73 -8.45
N VAL A 45 5.27 -1.91 -7.57
CA VAL A 45 5.26 -2.98 -6.57
C VAL A 45 5.36 -4.36 -7.23
N ALA A 46 4.60 -4.61 -8.31
CA ALA A 46 4.69 -5.88 -9.03
C ALA A 46 6.10 -6.12 -9.60
N LYS A 47 6.75 -5.07 -10.12
CA LYS A 47 8.14 -5.15 -10.60
C LYS A 47 9.10 -5.48 -9.45
N ILE A 48 9.05 -4.72 -8.36
CA ILE A 48 9.91 -4.92 -7.17
C ILE A 48 9.75 -6.35 -6.64
N MET A 49 8.52 -6.82 -6.48
CA MET A 49 8.26 -8.17 -5.99
C MET A 49 8.81 -9.25 -6.95
N ASN A 50 8.72 -9.04 -8.26
CA ASN A 50 9.31 -9.96 -9.23
C ASN A 50 10.84 -9.98 -9.17
N ASP A 51 11.47 -8.81 -8.99
CA ASP A 51 12.92 -8.63 -8.89
C ASP A 51 13.47 -9.27 -7.60
N LEU A 52 12.69 -9.23 -6.52
CA LEU A 52 12.96 -9.96 -5.27
C LEU A 52 12.74 -11.49 -5.38
N GLY A 53 12.30 -11.99 -6.54
CA GLY A 53 12.14 -13.41 -6.81
C GLY A 53 10.77 -14.00 -6.45
N PHE A 54 9.82 -13.20 -5.95
CA PHE A 54 8.48 -13.70 -5.63
C PHE A 54 7.71 -14.08 -6.90
N ARG A 55 6.90 -15.13 -6.78
CA ARG A 55 6.03 -15.65 -7.84
C ARG A 55 4.68 -16.05 -7.23
N VAL A 56 3.61 -15.96 -8.01
CA VAL A 56 2.29 -16.46 -7.65
C VAL A 56 2.01 -17.63 -8.60
N ASP A 57 1.75 -18.82 -8.07
CA ASP A 57 1.49 -20.03 -8.88
C ASP A 57 2.53 -20.28 -9.99
N GLY A 58 3.81 -20.02 -9.68
CA GLY A 58 4.93 -20.20 -10.62
C GLY A 58 5.07 -19.14 -11.71
N ARG A 59 4.15 -18.16 -11.80
CA ARG A 59 4.23 -17.04 -12.76
C ARG A 59 4.69 -15.73 -12.12
N LYS A 60 5.09 -14.79 -12.98
CA LYS A 60 5.39 -13.41 -12.57
C LYS A 60 4.16 -12.74 -11.97
N ILE A 61 4.42 -11.90 -10.98
CA ILE A 61 3.43 -11.06 -10.31
C ILE A 61 3.01 -9.94 -11.24
N THR A 62 1.71 -9.66 -11.26
CA THR A 62 1.12 -8.57 -12.02
C THR A 62 0.54 -7.52 -11.08
N SER A 63 0.23 -6.34 -11.60
CA SER A 63 -0.48 -5.30 -10.83
C SER A 63 -1.88 -5.73 -10.39
N SER A 64 -2.49 -6.70 -11.08
CA SER A 64 -3.75 -7.31 -10.66
C SER A 64 -3.60 -8.15 -9.39
N ASP A 65 -2.49 -8.88 -9.24
CA ASP A 65 -2.19 -9.67 -8.04
C ASP A 65 -1.96 -8.75 -6.84
N VAL A 66 -1.17 -7.68 -7.04
CA VAL A 66 -0.97 -6.62 -6.04
C VAL A 66 -2.31 -6.01 -5.64
N SER A 67 -3.12 -5.63 -6.63
CA SER A 67 -4.45 -5.06 -6.38
C SER A 67 -5.39 -6.03 -5.66
N ALA A 68 -5.23 -7.35 -5.83
CA ALA A 68 -6.03 -8.34 -5.14
C ALA A 68 -5.70 -8.36 -3.65
N VAL A 69 -4.41 -8.36 -3.28
CA VAL A 69 -3.94 -8.27 -1.89
C VAL A 69 -4.50 -7.02 -1.20
N LEU A 70 -4.33 -5.84 -1.81
CA LEU A 70 -4.76 -4.56 -1.22
C LEU A 70 -6.29 -4.42 -1.03
N LYS A 71 -7.08 -5.28 -1.71
CA LYS A 71 -8.54 -5.33 -1.60
C LYS A 71 -9.05 -6.33 -0.57
N GLN A 72 -8.18 -7.22 -0.06
CA GLN A 72 -8.55 -8.16 0.98
C GLN A 72 -8.92 -7.42 2.27
N SER A 73 -9.51 -8.15 3.23
CA SER A 73 -9.70 -7.63 4.58
C SER A 73 -8.34 -7.22 5.17
N PRO A 74 -8.24 -6.05 5.82
CA PRO A 74 -7.00 -5.62 6.46
C PRO A 74 -6.49 -6.67 7.44
N ILE A 75 -5.22 -7.02 7.30
CA ILE A 75 -4.53 -8.00 8.16
C ILE A 75 -3.95 -7.28 9.38
N ASP A 76 -3.51 -6.04 9.19
CA ASP A 76 -2.96 -5.17 10.21
C ASP A 76 -3.31 -3.70 9.95
N GLU A 77 -2.80 -2.83 10.83
CA GLU A 77 -3.04 -1.39 10.76
C GLU A 77 -2.49 -0.76 9.47
N LEU A 78 -1.29 -1.18 9.02
CA LEU A 78 -0.69 -0.62 7.82
C LEU A 78 -1.55 -0.96 6.59
N HIS A 79 -2.02 -2.21 6.50
CA HIS A 79 -2.94 -2.63 5.46
C HIS A 79 -4.21 -1.76 5.48
N GLN A 80 -4.78 -1.49 6.66
CA GLN A 80 -5.98 -0.67 6.77
C GLN A 80 -5.78 0.75 6.19
N ILE A 81 -4.64 1.38 6.46
CA ILE A 81 -4.30 2.72 5.94
C ILE A 81 -4.06 2.64 4.43
N VAL A 82 -3.22 1.71 4.00
CA VAL A 82 -2.85 1.52 2.59
C VAL A 82 -4.07 1.22 1.71
N SER A 83 -4.99 0.35 2.13
CA SER A 83 -6.21 0.06 1.36
C SER A 83 -7.09 1.30 1.17
N LYS A 84 -7.10 2.23 2.15
CA LYS A 84 -7.82 3.52 2.00
C LYS A 84 -7.14 4.41 0.96
N ASN A 85 -5.82 4.52 1.00
CA ASN A 85 -5.04 5.29 0.02
C ASN A 85 -5.23 4.74 -1.39
N PHE A 86 -5.10 3.41 -1.56
CA PHE A 86 -5.32 2.74 -2.84
C PHE A 86 -6.72 3.03 -3.42
N LYS A 87 -7.78 2.92 -2.60
CA LYS A 87 -9.15 3.23 -3.02
C LYS A 87 -9.30 4.70 -3.43
N ARG A 88 -8.69 5.62 -2.69
CA ARG A 88 -8.69 7.06 -3.01
C ARG A 88 -8.00 7.34 -4.34
N ASN A 89 -6.80 6.79 -4.55
CA ASN A 89 -6.02 6.99 -5.76
C ASN A 89 -6.74 6.44 -7.00
N LYS A 90 -7.39 5.27 -6.88
CA LYS A 90 -8.20 4.71 -7.96
C LYS A 90 -9.38 5.61 -8.37
N ARG A 91 -10.05 6.26 -7.41
CA ARG A 91 -11.15 7.20 -7.70
C ARG A 91 -10.66 8.43 -8.46
N LEU A 92 -9.49 8.97 -8.09
CA LEU A 92 -8.90 10.11 -8.78
C LEU A 92 -8.60 9.79 -10.25
N VAL A 93 -8.06 8.61 -10.55
CA VAL A 93 -7.82 8.18 -11.94
C VAL A 93 -9.13 8.11 -12.73
N GLN A 94 -10.19 7.50 -12.16
CA GLN A 94 -11.49 7.37 -12.84
C GLN A 94 -12.22 8.69 -13.09
N THR A 95 -11.93 9.73 -12.29
CA THR A 95 -12.57 11.04 -12.46
C THR A 95 -11.86 11.89 -13.52
N ASN A 96 -10.62 11.51 -13.89
CA ASN A 96 -9.79 12.21 -14.87
C ASN A 96 -9.77 11.51 -16.25
N THR A 97 -10.58 10.48 -16.46
CA THR A 97 -10.71 9.72 -17.71
C THR A 97 -12.14 9.84 -18.24
#